data_AF-A0A136H7Q3-F1
#
_entry.id   AF-A0A136H7Q3-F1
#
_cell.length_a   1.000
_cell.length_b   1.000
_cell.length_c   1.000
_cell.angle_alpha   90.00
_cell.angle_beta   90.00
_cell.angle_gamma   90.00
#
_symmetry.space_group_name_H-M   'P 1'
#
loop_
_entity.id
_entity.type
_entity.pdbx_description
1 polymer ?
#
loop_
_entity_poly.entity_id
_entity_poly.type
_entity_poly.pdbx_seq_one_letter_code
_entity_poly.pdbx_strand_id
1 'polypeptide(L)'
;MGLIASDNFKIVIGLGRTGLACARFLAKKGISFAVVDSRANPPGADEFKQMFPAVDLRCGAFDSEYLKRASELILSPGVSQRASAIQDAVAAGVSLTGDIDLFCREVDAPIIAITGSNAKSTVTTLVGEMAKAAGLNVGVCGNIGTPVLEMLDQPEKDLYVMELSSFQLETTHELRAEVATVLNVTPDHLDRYDNNMQGYYQAKHRIFRGAKHVVINLDDALTAPLLSTNVNTLSYRLGKPDFSVFGLIEGQGERWLSFEFNKLLPVSELKIRGSHNIANALASLAIGHAAGFPMDAMLGALRSFGGLKHRCQWVSDKAGVSYFNDSKGTNVGATVAALVGLGETLSGTQKIVLIAGGVGKGAEFFDLAAPLQRFGRGLVYLGEDGERLAAACGSLEKVAALSMSDAVAKATSLAESGDIVLLSPACASFDMFSGFPARGDAFVDAVGSL
;
A
#
# COMPACT_ATOMS: atom_id res chain seq x y z
N MET A 1 44.09 27.89 -9.96
CA MET A 1 42.75 28.49 -9.83
C MET A 1 41.84 27.43 -9.23
N GLY A 2 41.63 27.47 -7.91
CA GLY A 2 40.68 26.57 -7.26
C GLY A 2 39.29 26.99 -7.71
N LEU A 3 38.59 26.10 -8.41
CA LEU A 3 37.14 26.23 -8.58
C LEU A 3 36.55 26.23 -7.17
N ILE A 4 35.91 27.33 -6.80
CA ILE A 4 34.93 27.31 -5.73
C ILE A 4 33.82 26.40 -6.28
N ALA A 5 33.85 25.13 -5.89
CA ALA A 5 32.71 24.25 -6.06
C ALA A 5 31.54 24.97 -5.40
N SER A 6 30.47 25.26 -6.14
CA SER A 6 29.26 25.74 -5.49
C SER A 6 28.85 24.65 -4.49
N ASP A 7 28.84 24.96 -3.20
CA ASP A 7 28.57 24.01 -2.10
C ASP A 7 27.18 23.31 -2.20
N ASN A 8 26.40 23.61 -3.24
CA ASN A 8 25.02 23.20 -3.44
C ASN A 8 24.75 22.33 -4.69
N PHE A 9 25.76 21.78 -5.38
CA PHE A 9 25.49 20.89 -6.52
C PHE A 9 25.04 19.50 -6.06
N LYS A 10 23.87 19.05 -6.52
CA LYS A 10 23.27 17.76 -6.14
C LYS A 10 23.13 16.81 -7.33
N ILE A 11 23.14 15.51 -7.09
CA ILE A 11 22.84 14.52 -8.15
C ILE A 11 21.66 13.66 -7.72
N VAL A 12 20.62 13.63 -8.55
CA VAL A 12 19.51 12.69 -8.40
C VAL A 12 19.89 11.37 -9.10
N ILE A 13 19.82 10.26 -8.38
CA ILE A 13 20.16 8.93 -8.88
C ILE A 13 18.87 8.13 -9.10
N GLY A 14 18.58 7.85 -10.37
CA GLY A 14 17.36 7.24 -10.85
C GLY A 14 16.30 8.30 -11.14
N LEU A 15 15.84 8.37 -12.39
CA LEU A 15 14.75 9.26 -12.80
C LEU A 15 13.41 8.65 -12.38
N GLY A 16 12.65 8.05 -13.30
CA GLY A 16 11.30 7.56 -12.97
C GLY A 16 10.42 8.65 -12.34
N ARG A 17 9.34 8.24 -11.68
CA ARG A 17 8.41 9.18 -11.05
C ARG A 17 9.03 9.95 -9.88
N THR A 18 9.68 9.23 -8.95
CA THR A 18 10.30 9.84 -7.76
C THR A 18 11.46 10.77 -8.13
N GLY A 19 12.36 10.37 -9.04
CA GLY A 19 13.48 11.20 -9.45
C GLY A 19 13.04 12.45 -10.21
N LEU A 20 11.96 12.36 -11.01
CA LEU A 20 11.37 13.54 -11.63
C LEU A 20 10.79 14.50 -10.58
N ALA A 21 10.13 13.98 -9.54
CA ALA A 21 9.66 14.80 -8.42
C ALA A 21 10.83 15.47 -7.66
N CYS A 22 11.94 14.76 -7.43
CA CYS A 22 13.17 15.35 -6.88
C CYS A 22 13.72 16.47 -7.78
N ALA A 23 13.79 16.25 -9.10
CA ALA A 23 14.25 17.27 -10.04
C ALA A 23 13.39 18.53 -10.01
N ARG A 24 12.06 18.37 -10.00
CA ARG A 24 11.11 19.50 -9.86
C ARG A 24 11.31 20.25 -8.55
N PHE A 25 11.46 19.53 -7.44
CA PHE A 25 11.72 20.11 -6.13
C PHE A 25 13.01 20.95 -6.12
N LEU A 26 14.12 20.40 -6.62
CA LEU A 26 15.40 21.09 -6.67
C LEU A 26 15.35 22.34 -7.57
N ALA A 27 14.71 22.23 -8.74
CA ALA A 27 14.52 23.35 -9.65
C ALA A 27 13.70 24.48 -8.99
N LYS A 28 12.61 24.15 -8.28
CA LYS A 28 11.78 25.13 -7.56
C LYS A 28 12.55 25.85 -6.45
N LYS A 29 13.50 25.16 -5.82
CA LYS A 29 14.40 25.73 -4.80
C LYS A 29 15.60 26.50 -5.38
N GLY A 30 15.77 26.51 -6.70
CA GLY A 30 16.94 27.13 -7.35
C GLY A 30 18.26 26.41 -7.05
N ILE A 31 18.20 25.13 -6.69
CA ILE A 31 19.38 24.31 -6.37
C ILE A 31 19.92 23.74 -7.68
N SER A 32 21.24 23.83 -7.90
CA SER A 32 21.89 23.23 -9.07
C SER A 32 21.93 21.72 -8.94
N PHE A 33 21.53 20.99 -9.98
CA PHE A 33 21.52 19.54 -9.95
C PHE A 33 21.81 18.90 -11.31
N ALA A 34 22.07 17.59 -11.29
CA ALA A 34 22.03 16.72 -12.46
C ALA A 34 21.27 15.43 -12.13
N VAL A 35 20.94 14.65 -13.15
CA VAL A 35 20.29 13.34 -13.02
C VAL A 35 21.15 12.26 -13.66
N VAL A 36 21.29 11.13 -12.97
CA VAL A 36 21.91 9.92 -13.52
C VAL A 36 20.93 8.75 -13.44
N ASP A 37 20.91 7.86 -14.43
CA ASP A 37 20.10 6.65 -14.41
C ASP A 37 20.85 5.48 -15.03
N SER A 38 20.75 4.29 -14.45
CA SER A 38 21.46 3.10 -14.93
C SER A 38 20.90 2.57 -16.26
N ARG A 39 19.64 2.91 -16.57
CA ARG A 39 18.96 2.48 -17.80
C ARG A 39 19.33 3.42 -18.95
N ALA A 40 19.46 2.87 -20.15
CA ALA A 40 19.66 3.67 -21.36
C ALA A 40 18.48 4.62 -21.62
N ASN A 41 17.26 4.12 -21.44
CA ASN A 41 16.00 4.86 -21.62
C ASN A 41 15.16 4.79 -20.36
N PRO A 42 15.42 5.64 -19.35
CA PRO A 42 14.63 5.63 -18.13
C PRO A 42 13.22 6.20 -18.34
N PRO A 43 12.20 5.70 -17.62
CA PRO A 43 10.87 6.30 -17.64
C PRO A 43 10.93 7.79 -17.24
N GLY A 44 10.22 8.63 -17.99
CA GLY A 44 10.19 10.08 -17.78
C GLY A 44 11.33 10.86 -18.43
N ALA A 45 12.22 10.21 -19.22
CA ALA A 45 13.37 10.89 -19.85
C ALA A 45 12.96 12.03 -20.79
N ASP A 46 11.95 11.82 -21.64
CA ASP A 46 11.49 12.83 -22.60
C ASP A 46 10.85 14.02 -21.87
N GLU A 47 10.00 13.74 -20.89
CA GLU A 47 9.39 14.74 -20.01
C GLU A 47 10.46 15.55 -19.26
N PHE A 48 11.46 14.87 -18.69
CA PHE A 48 12.57 15.52 -17.99
C PHE A 48 13.34 16.47 -18.92
N LYS A 49 13.71 16.03 -20.12
CA LYS A 49 14.43 16.88 -21.09
C LYS A 49 13.62 18.08 -21.54
N GLN A 50 12.30 17.91 -21.70
CA GLN A 50 11.41 19.01 -22.04
C GLN A 50 11.32 20.04 -20.92
N MET A 51 11.23 19.58 -19.66
CA MET A 51 11.12 20.47 -18.50
C MET A 51 12.45 21.14 -18.12
N PHE A 52 13.57 20.42 -18.28
CA PHE A 52 14.89 20.83 -17.80
C PHE A 52 15.97 20.69 -18.90
N PRO A 53 15.85 21.40 -20.03
CA PRO A 53 16.74 21.22 -21.19
C PRO A 53 18.22 21.56 -20.91
N ALA A 54 18.48 22.37 -19.88
CA ALA A 54 19.82 22.75 -19.46
C ALA A 54 20.41 21.86 -18.35
N VAL A 55 19.66 20.87 -17.86
CA VAL A 55 20.12 19.97 -16.79
C VAL A 55 20.64 18.67 -17.39
N ASP A 56 21.84 18.28 -17.00
CA ASP A 56 22.47 17.04 -17.44
C ASP A 56 21.67 15.81 -17.00
N LEU A 57 21.26 14.99 -17.97
CA LEU A 57 20.76 13.62 -17.76
C LEU A 57 21.76 12.63 -18.34
N ARG A 58 22.42 11.84 -17.49
CA ARG A 58 23.38 10.79 -17.90
C ARG A 58 22.76 9.42 -17.73
N CYS A 59 22.74 8.64 -18.80
CA CYS A 59 22.20 7.28 -18.82
C CYS A 59 23.32 6.24 -18.97
N GLY A 60 23.16 5.08 -18.34
CA GLY A 60 24.12 3.97 -18.38
C GLY A 60 24.85 3.76 -17.06
N ALA A 61 25.97 3.04 -17.09
CA ALA A 61 26.71 2.71 -15.87
C ALA A 61 27.07 3.96 -15.05
N PHE A 62 26.92 3.88 -13.73
CA PHE A 62 27.24 4.99 -12.85
C PHE A 62 28.74 5.28 -12.82
N ASP A 63 29.10 6.55 -13.01
CA ASP A 63 30.48 7.05 -12.98
C ASP A 63 30.81 7.58 -11.58
N SER A 64 31.71 6.86 -10.88
CA SER A 64 32.16 7.17 -9.52
C SER A 64 32.78 8.58 -9.41
N GLU A 65 33.62 8.99 -10.37
CA GLU A 65 34.26 10.31 -10.35
C GLU A 65 33.25 11.42 -10.60
N TYR A 66 32.23 11.17 -11.42
CA TYR A 66 31.14 12.12 -11.60
C TYR A 66 30.30 12.29 -10.33
N LEU A 67 29.95 11.19 -9.66
CA LEU A 67 29.15 11.23 -8.42
C LEU A 67 29.86 11.99 -7.29
N LYS A 68 31.19 11.88 -7.20
CA LYS A 68 32.03 12.61 -6.22
C LYS A 68 31.99 14.13 -6.37
N ARG A 69 31.48 14.66 -7.48
CA ARG A 69 31.33 16.11 -7.70
C ARG A 69 30.16 16.73 -6.94
N ALA A 70 29.20 15.94 -6.49
CA ALA A 70 28.05 16.42 -5.74
C ALA A 70 28.38 16.64 -4.26
N SER A 71 27.70 17.58 -3.61
CA SER A 71 27.65 17.64 -2.14
C SER A 71 26.62 16.68 -1.55
N GLU A 72 25.57 16.35 -2.33
CA GLU A 72 24.50 15.43 -1.94
C GLU A 72 24.00 14.59 -3.11
N LEU A 73 23.92 13.27 -2.89
CA LEU A 73 23.27 12.30 -3.77
C LEU A 73 21.84 12.05 -3.26
N ILE A 74 20.85 12.18 -4.14
CA ILE A 74 19.44 11.94 -3.84
C ILE A 74 19.03 10.64 -4.54
N LEU A 75 18.96 9.56 -3.78
CA LEU A 75 18.74 8.22 -4.31
C LEU A 75 17.25 7.90 -4.43
N SER A 76 16.83 7.54 -5.65
CA SER A 76 15.50 7.00 -5.89
C SER A 76 15.36 5.61 -5.24
N PRO A 77 14.22 5.30 -4.59
CA PRO A 77 14.03 4.02 -3.88
C PRO A 77 14.19 2.78 -4.76
N GLY A 78 14.10 2.89 -6.09
CA GLY A 78 14.31 1.77 -7.01
C GLY A 78 15.78 1.42 -7.27
N VAL A 79 16.72 2.27 -6.85
CA VAL A 79 18.16 2.08 -7.09
C VAL A 79 18.82 1.54 -5.82
N SER A 80 19.66 0.51 -5.98
CA SER A 80 20.42 -0.03 -4.84
C SER A 80 21.52 0.92 -4.41
N GLN A 81 21.52 1.32 -3.13
CA GLN A 81 22.61 2.10 -2.56
C GLN A 81 23.95 1.37 -2.59
N ARG A 82 23.95 0.03 -2.71
CA ARG A 82 25.15 -0.82 -2.74
C ARG A 82 25.92 -0.77 -4.07
N ALA A 83 25.45 -0.03 -5.07
CA ALA A 83 26.21 0.15 -6.30
C ALA A 83 27.59 0.74 -5.98
N SER A 84 28.66 0.16 -6.53
CA SER A 84 30.05 0.52 -6.19
C SER A 84 30.32 2.01 -6.33
N ALA A 85 29.89 2.63 -7.43
CA ALA A 85 30.05 4.06 -7.67
C ALA A 85 29.38 4.94 -6.60
N ILE A 86 28.25 4.51 -6.03
CA ILE A 86 27.56 5.23 -4.96
C ILE A 86 28.35 5.09 -3.65
N GLN A 87 28.78 3.87 -3.33
CA GLN A 87 29.58 3.60 -2.12
C GLN A 87 30.92 4.35 -2.15
N ASP A 88 31.58 4.41 -3.31
CA ASP A 88 32.81 5.18 -3.50
C ASP A 88 32.61 6.68 -3.25
N ALA A 89 31.50 7.25 -3.73
CA ALA A 89 31.17 8.65 -3.52
C ALA A 89 30.86 8.95 -2.04
N VAL A 90 30.11 8.07 -1.38
CA VAL A 90 29.82 8.18 0.06
C VAL A 90 31.11 8.06 0.88
N ALA A 91 32.00 7.12 0.54
CA ALA A 91 33.30 6.96 1.18
C ALA A 91 34.22 8.19 0.97
N ALA A 92 34.02 8.94 -0.11
CA ALA A 92 34.69 10.21 -0.37
C ALA A 92 34.05 11.42 0.36
N GLY A 93 33.01 11.20 1.17
CA GLY A 93 32.37 12.23 2.00
C GLY A 93 31.13 12.87 1.38
N VAL A 94 30.64 12.38 0.23
CA VAL A 94 29.38 12.87 -0.36
C VAL A 94 28.20 12.36 0.47
N SER A 95 27.29 13.26 0.85
CA SER A 95 26.08 12.86 1.57
C SER A 95 25.13 12.07 0.69
N LEU A 96 24.43 11.08 1.26
CA LEU A 96 23.42 10.28 0.56
C LEU A 96 22.08 10.49 1.25
N THR A 97 21.03 10.81 0.50
CA THR A 97 19.68 11.02 1.02
C THR A 97 18.62 10.44 0.08
N GLY A 98 17.36 10.50 0.49
CA GLY A 98 16.20 10.10 -0.31
C GLY A 98 15.15 11.20 -0.39
N ASP A 99 14.08 10.94 -1.16
CA ASP A 99 12.92 11.83 -1.26
C ASP A 99 12.23 12.08 0.10
N ILE A 100 12.20 11.06 0.98
CA ILE A 100 11.63 11.16 2.32
C ILE A 100 12.38 12.17 3.20
N ASP A 101 13.72 12.12 3.22
CA ASP A 101 14.52 13.07 4.00
C ASP A 101 14.36 14.50 3.47
N LEU A 102 14.32 14.67 2.14
CA LEU A 102 14.04 15.97 1.53
C LEU A 102 12.67 16.51 1.97
N PHE A 103 11.65 15.65 2.01
CA PHE A 103 10.33 16.01 2.50
C PHE A 103 10.36 16.40 3.99
N CYS A 104 11.00 15.60 4.83
CA CYS A 104 11.09 15.86 6.28
C CYS A 104 11.83 17.17 6.61
N ARG A 105 12.68 17.69 5.73
CA ARG A 105 13.34 19.00 5.90
C ARG A 105 12.41 20.18 5.64
N GLU A 106 11.28 19.95 4.99
CA GLU A 106 10.40 20.98 4.45
C GLU A 106 9.06 21.07 5.20
N VAL A 107 8.78 20.13 6.09
CA VAL A 107 7.52 20.08 6.85
C VAL A 107 7.78 20.14 8.35
N ASP A 108 6.95 20.92 9.03
CA ASP A 108 6.89 20.99 10.50
C ASP A 108 5.67 20.25 11.08
N ALA A 109 4.66 19.96 10.24
CA ALA A 109 3.48 19.21 10.63
C ALA A 109 3.84 17.78 11.06
N PRO A 110 3.11 17.19 12.01
CA PRO A 110 3.38 15.84 12.50
C PRO A 110 3.31 14.80 11.38
N ILE A 111 4.14 13.76 11.52
CA ILE A 111 4.21 12.62 10.59
C ILE A 111 3.81 11.34 11.33
N ILE A 112 2.83 10.63 10.80
CA ILE A 112 2.57 9.22 11.13
C ILE A 112 3.27 8.36 10.08
N ALA A 113 4.15 7.47 10.52
CA ALA A 113 4.99 6.66 9.66
C ALA A 113 4.67 5.17 9.79
N ILE A 114 4.33 4.53 8.67
CA ILE A 114 3.87 3.15 8.64
C ILE A 114 4.73 2.33 7.68
N THR A 115 5.39 1.28 8.19
CA THR A 115 6.05 0.26 7.36
C THR A 115 5.66 -1.16 7.78
N GLY A 116 6.14 -2.15 7.06
CA GLY A 116 5.86 -3.57 7.26
C GLY A 116 6.11 -4.37 5.98
N SER A 117 6.13 -5.69 6.06
CA SER A 117 6.13 -6.52 4.83
C SER A 117 4.76 -6.41 4.15
N ASN A 118 3.69 -6.59 4.91
CA ASN A 118 2.31 -6.60 4.43
C ASN A 118 1.45 -5.49 5.07
N ALA A 119 0.24 -5.31 4.52
CA ALA A 119 -0.82 -4.44 5.03
C ALA A 119 -0.56 -2.92 5.11
N LYS A 120 0.66 -2.47 4.85
CA LYS A 120 1.07 -1.04 4.82
C LYS A 120 0.01 -0.12 4.22
N SER A 121 -0.45 -0.42 3.00
CA SER A 121 -1.38 0.44 2.27
C SER A 121 -2.76 0.50 2.91
N THR A 122 -3.24 -0.61 3.45
CA THR A 122 -4.54 -0.69 4.12
C THR A 122 -4.52 0.17 5.38
N VAL A 123 -3.51 -0.03 6.23
CA VAL A 123 -3.36 0.74 7.49
C VAL A 123 -3.13 2.22 7.20
N THR A 124 -2.25 2.56 6.26
CA THR A 124 -1.97 3.97 5.89
C THR A 124 -3.24 4.67 5.41
N THR A 125 -4.02 4.02 4.54
CA THR A 125 -5.28 4.59 4.05
C THR A 125 -6.29 4.73 5.17
N LEU A 126 -6.47 3.69 6.00
CA LEU A 126 -7.42 3.69 7.10
C LEU A 126 -7.09 4.76 8.15
N VAL A 127 -5.82 4.92 8.54
CA VAL A 127 -5.37 6.01 9.43
C VAL A 127 -5.61 7.37 8.79
N GLY A 128 -5.41 7.50 7.47
CA GLY A 128 -5.79 8.71 6.73
C GLY A 128 -7.28 9.02 6.82
N GLU A 129 -8.16 8.02 6.66
CA GLU A 129 -9.61 8.20 6.82
C GLU A 129 -10.01 8.52 8.27
N MET A 130 -9.33 7.93 9.27
CA MET A 130 -9.51 8.28 10.68
C MET A 130 -9.14 9.74 10.96
N ALA A 131 -8.02 10.22 10.40
CA ALA A 131 -7.60 11.61 10.54
C ALA A 131 -8.62 12.58 9.90
N LYS A 132 -9.14 12.26 8.71
CA LYS A 132 -10.22 13.05 8.08
C LYS A 132 -11.49 13.05 8.93
N ALA A 133 -11.88 11.90 9.48
CA ALA A 133 -13.04 11.79 10.36
C ALA A 133 -12.85 12.58 11.66
N ALA A 134 -11.60 12.76 12.11
CA ALA A 134 -11.24 13.63 13.22
C ALA A 134 -11.23 15.13 12.86
N GLY A 135 -11.54 15.49 11.61
CA GLY A 135 -11.58 16.87 11.13
C GLY A 135 -10.24 17.45 10.69
N LEU A 136 -9.20 16.63 10.55
CA LEU A 136 -7.86 17.08 10.12
C LEU A 136 -7.74 17.13 8.60
N ASN A 137 -7.09 18.17 8.08
CA ASN A 137 -6.62 18.22 6.71
C ASN A 137 -5.34 17.39 6.58
N VAL A 138 -5.50 16.09 6.32
CA VAL A 138 -4.41 15.11 6.24
C VAL A 138 -3.84 14.96 4.83
N GLY A 139 -2.52 14.87 4.71
CA GLY A 139 -1.82 14.41 3.51
C GLY A 139 -1.45 12.93 3.61
N VAL A 140 -2.04 12.08 2.76
CA VAL A 140 -1.65 10.66 2.65
C VAL A 140 -0.66 10.50 1.49
N CYS A 141 0.58 10.11 1.79
CA CYS A 141 1.68 10.09 0.81
C CYS A 141 2.69 8.97 1.09
N GLY A 142 3.78 8.95 0.32
CA GLY A 142 4.88 7.99 0.50
C GLY A 142 4.99 7.02 -0.67
N ASN A 143 5.10 5.73 -0.35
CA ASN A 143 5.19 4.63 -1.31
C ASN A 143 3.86 4.36 -2.05
N ILE A 144 2.74 4.90 -1.55
CA ILE A 144 1.44 4.88 -2.22
C ILE A 144 0.86 6.28 -2.37
N GLY A 145 -0.09 6.41 -3.29
CA GLY A 145 -0.77 7.67 -3.54
C GLY A 145 0.16 8.69 -4.20
N THR A 146 0.28 9.86 -3.56
CA THR A 146 1.09 10.97 -4.04
C THR A 146 2.53 10.85 -3.50
N PRO A 147 3.57 10.89 -4.36
CA PRO A 147 4.95 11.03 -3.94
C PRO A 147 5.13 12.20 -2.98
N VAL A 148 6.01 12.03 -1.99
CA VAL A 148 6.12 12.97 -0.87
C VAL A 148 6.47 14.39 -1.31
N LEU A 149 7.34 14.55 -2.31
CA LEU A 149 7.71 15.87 -2.82
C LEU A 149 6.61 16.52 -3.66
N GLU A 150 5.75 15.75 -4.33
CA GLU A 150 4.54 16.28 -5.00
C GLU A 150 3.51 16.75 -3.96
N MET A 151 3.51 16.19 -2.75
CA MET A 151 2.63 16.64 -1.66
C MET A 151 2.96 18.05 -1.18
N LEU A 152 4.21 18.50 -1.32
CA LEU A 152 4.65 19.86 -0.97
C LEU A 152 4.10 20.94 -1.90
N ASP A 153 3.56 20.57 -3.07
CA ASP A 153 2.90 21.50 -3.97
C ASP A 153 1.42 21.73 -3.61
N GLN A 154 0.88 20.93 -2.68
CA GLN A 154 -0.47 21.12 -2.16
C GLN A 154 -0.48 22.11 -0.99
N PRO A 155 -1.65 22.68 -0.63
CA PRO A 155 -1.78 23.45 0.61
C PRO A 155 -1.29 22.66 1.82
N GLU A 156 -0.72 23.38 2.77
CA GLU A 156 -0.22 22.85 4.04
C GLU A 156 -1.25 21.95 4.72
N LYS A 157 -0.76 20.91 5.40
CA LYS A 157 -1.55 19.87 6.05
C LYS A 157 -1.37 19.95 7.55
N ASP A 158 -2.41 19.58 8.29
CA ASP A 158 -2.33 19.46 9.75
C ASP A 158 -1.51 18.23 10.17
N LEU A 159 -1.43 17.24 9.28
CA LEU A 159 -0.80 15.95 9.52
C LEU A 159 -0.42 15.26 8.19
N TYR A 160 0.68 14.52 8.18
CA TYR A 160 1.02 13.58 7.11
C TYR A 160 0.95 12.13 7.58
N VAL A 161 0.31 11.26 6.81
CA VAL A 161 0.30 9.80 7.02
C VAL A 161 1.07 9.15 5.88
N MET A 162 2.23 8.58 6.21
CA MET A 162 3.23 8.14 5.24
C MET A 162 3.36 6.62 5.24
N GLU A 163 3.12 6.01 4.08
CA GLU A 163 3.55 4.65 3.82
C GLU A 163 5.03 4.65 3.42
N LEU A 164 5.88 3.92 4.15
CA LEU A 164 7.31 3.83 3.86
C LEU A 164 7.74 2.39 3.52
N SER A 165 8.45 2.25 2.40
CA SER A 165 9.13 1.00 2.05
C SER A 165 10.46 0.84 2.82
N SER A 166 11.00 -0.38 2.87
CA SER A 166 12.35 -0.59 3.43
C SER A 166 13.41 0.18 2.63
N PHE A 167 13.24 0.29 1.31
CA PHE A 167 14.15 0.99 0.41
C PHE A 167 14.21 2.50 0.66
N GLN A 168 13.07 3.12 0.95
CA GLN A 168 13.03 4.53 1.35
C GLN A 168 13.72 4.74 2.69
N LEU A 169 13.45 3.86 3.66
CA LEU A 169 14.01 3.96 5.01
C LEU A 169 15.54 3.78 5.04
N GLU A 170 16.14 3.08 4.08
CA GLU A 170 17.60 2.94 3.95
C GLU A 170 18.30 4.30 3.83
N THR A 171 17.70 5.25 3.12
CA THR A 171 18.24 6.60 2.91
C THR A 171 17.55 7.66 3.76
N THR A 172 16.62 7.28 4.64
CA THR A 172 16.06 8.14 5.67
C THR A 172 16.97 8.17 6.90
N HIS A 173 17.33 9.37 7.36
CA HIS A 173 18.20 9.58 8.51
C HIS A 173 17.40 9.80 9.78
N GLU A 174 16.48 10.77 9.75
CA GLU A 174 15.63 11.11 10.87
C GLU A 174 14.23 11.49 10.38
N LEU A 175 13.25 10.65 10.72
CA LEU A 175 11.88 10.84 10.27
C LEU A 175 11.10 11.80 11.17
N ARG A 176 11.52 11.92 12.45
CA ARG A 176 10.86 12.75 13.48
C ARG A 176 9.37 12.47 13.59
N ALA A 177 8.98 11.21 13.41
CA ALA A 177 7.58 10.80 13.39
C ALA A 177 6.90 11.07 14.74
N GLU A 178 5.69 11.63 14.70
CA GLU A 178 4.83 11.70 15.88
C GLU A 178 4.45 10.29 16.32
N VAL A 179 4.14 9.41 15.36
CA VAL A 179 3.87 7.98 15.58
C VAL A 179 4.58 7.16 14.51
N ALA A 180 5.30 6.11 14.91
CA ALA A 180 5.93 5.15 13.99
C ALA A 180 5.53 3.70 14.29
N THR A 181 5.42 2.87 13.25
CA THR A 181 5.14 1.44 13.41
C THR A 181 5.78 0.58 12.33
N VAL A 182 6.17 -0.64 12.72
CA VAL A 182 6.45 -1.75 11.81
C VAL A 182 5.32 -2.77 12.02
N LEU A 183 4.45 -2.95 11.03
CA LEU A 183 3.24 -3.78 11.18
C LEU A 183 3.56 -5.28 11.32
N ASN A 184 4.58 -5.74 10.61
CA ASN A 184 5.05 -7.12 10.55
C ASN A 184 6.36 -7.19 9.75
N VAL A 185 7.16 -8.23 10.00
CA VAL A 185 8.40 -8.52 9.28
C VAL A 185 8.44 -10.00 8.85
N THR A 186 8.07 -10.25 7.60
CA THR A 186 8.17 -11.56 6.93
C THR A 186 9.08 -11.47 5.71
N PRO A 187 9.70 -12.59 5.26
CA PRO A 187 10.53 -12.62 4.05
C PRO A 187 9.83 -11.98 2.84
N ASP A 188 10.45 -10.95 2.29
CA ASP A 188 9.98 -10.19 1.13
C ASP A 188 11.16 -9.37 0.58
N HIS A 189 11.25 -9.22 -0.75
CA HIS A 189 12.33 -8.48 -1.42
C HIS A 189 13.78 -8.85 -0.99
N LEU A 190 14.00 -10.12 -0.65
CA LEU A 190 15.29 -10.59 -0.13
C LEU A 190 16.43 -10.53 -1.14
N ASP A 191 16.11 -10.53 -2.44
CA ASP A 191 17.05 -10.29 -3.55
C ASP A 191 17.82 -8.97 -3.37
N ARG A 192 17.17 -7.96 -2.80
CA ARG A 192 17.79 -6.65 -2.52
C ARG A 192 18.63 -6.63 -1.25
N TYR A 193 18.55 -7.65 -0.41
CA TYR A 193 19.26 -7.75 0.85
C TYR A 193 20.24 -8.91 0.89
N ASP A 194 20.80 -9.31 -0.27
CA ASP A 194 21.74 -10.44 -0.38
C ASP A 194 21.17 -11.74 0.21
N ASN A 195 19.85 -11.92 0.10
CA ASN A 195 19.05 -12.97 0.72
C ASN A 195 19.15 -13.03 2.26
N ASN A 196 19.44 -11.89 2.90
CA ASN A 196 19.60 -11.75 4.33
C ASN A 196 18.44 -10.97 4.98
N MET A 197 17.68 -11.65 5.83
CA MET A 197 16.58 -11.06 6.62
C MET A 197 17.05 -9.96 7.58
N GLN A 198 18.28 -10.02 8.08
CA GLN A 198 18.81 -9.03 9.03
C GLN A 198 18.90 -7.64 8.40
N GLY A 199 19.36 -7.54 7.15
CA GLY A 199 19.45 -6.27 6.44
C GLY A 199 18.06 -5.66 6.19
N TYR A 200 17.09 -6.49 5.83
CA TYR A 200 15.70 -6.07 5.64
C TYR A 200 15.04 -5.58 6.93
N TYR A 201 15.24 -6.31 8.03
CA TYR A 201 14.81 -5.94 9.38
C TYR A 201 15.40 -4.59 9.78
N GLN A 202 16.73 -4.43 9.65
CA GLN A 202 17.44 -3.21 10.02
C GLN A 202 16.96 -2.01 9.20
N ALA A 203 16.71 -2.19 7.90
CA ALA A 203 16.17 -1.14 7.05
C ALA A 203 14.81 -0.64 7.55
N LYS A 204 13.86 -1.54 7.88
CA LYS A 204 12.54 -1.15 8.42
C LYS A 204 12.63 -0.45 9.77
N HIS A 205 13.51 -0.91 10.66
CA HIS A 205 13.66 -0.35 12.01
C HIS A 205 14.21 1.07 12.03
N ARG A 206 14.76 1.57 10.91
CA ARG A 206 15.13 2.99 10.79
C ARG A 206 13.93 3.93 10.94
N ILE A 207 12.70 3.44 10.73
CA ILE A 207 11.47 4.22 10.92
C ILE A 207 11.31 4.79 12.33
N PHE A 208 11.93 4.16 13.33
CA PHE A 208 11.83 4.58 14.73
C PHE A 208 12.80 5.70 15.11
N ARG A 209 13.71 6.10 14.21
CA ARG A 209 14.69 7.16 14.49
C ARG A 209 14.00 8.52 14.60
N GLY A 210 14.04 9.08 15.81
CA GLY A 210 13.38 10.35 16.15
C GLY A 210 11.88 10.21 16.40
N ALA A 211 11.33 8.99 16.51
CA ALA A 211 9.91 8.79 16.75
C ALA A 211 9.53 9.14 18.21
N LYS A 212 8.41 9.85 18.41
CA LYS A 212 7.89 10.18 19.74
C LYS A 212 7.01 9.07 20.33
N HIS A 213 6.14 8.49 19.52
CA HIS A 213 5.32 7.34 19.87
C HIS A 213 5.63 6.15 18.96
N VAL A 214 5.60 4.95 19.54
CA VAL A 214 5.80 3.70 18.81
C VAL A 214 4.63 2.76 19.05
N VAL A 215 4.08 2.23 17.96
CA VAL A 215 3.04 1.19 18.00
C VAL A 215 3.65 -0.15 17.63
N ILE A 216 3.57 -1.12 18.53
CA ILE A 216 4.20 -2.44 18.40
C ILE A 216 3.14 -3.52 18.14
N ASN A 217 3.44 -4.44 17.22
CA ASN A 217 2.65 -5.65 17.04
C ASN A 217 3.16 -6.74 17.99
N LEU A 218 2.38 -7.08 19.02
CA LEU A 218 2.80 -8.09 20.01
C LEU A 218 2.72 -9.53 19.49
N ASP A 219 2.13 -9.75 18.30
CA ASP A 219 2.11 -11.07 17.65
C ASP A 219 3.33 -11.30 16.74
N ASP A 220 4.17 -10.27 16.54
CA ASP A 220 5.40 -10.36 15.75
C ASP A 220 6.55 -9.68 16.49
N ALA A 221 7.40 -10.50 17.12
CA ALA A 221 8.54 -10.04 17.91
C ALA A 221 9.56 -9.20 17.10
N LEU A 222 9.61 -9.34 15.77
CA LEU A 222 10.51 -8.56 14.91
C LEU A 222 10.01 -7.12 14.69
N THR A 223 8.84 -6.75 15.21
CA THR A 223 8.33 -5.38 15.12
C THR A 223 8.77 -4.50 16.29
N ALA A 224 9.18 -5.11 17.41
CA ALA A 224 9.53 -4.40 18.63
C ALA A 224 10.96 -3.81 18.54
N PRO A 225 11.13 -2.48 18.60
CA PRO A 225 12.45 -1.87 18.64
C PRO A 225 13.04 -1.81 20.06
N LEU A 226 14.34 -1.54 20.13
CA LEU A 226 14.98 -1.08 21.37
C LEU A 226 14.77 0.42 21.51
N LEU A 227 14.01 0.84 22.52
CA LEU A 227 13.60 2.24 22.72
C LEU A 227 14.24 2.84 23.98
N SER A 228 14.39 4.16 23.97
CA SER A 228 14.70 4.91 25.19
C SER A 228 13.45 5.01 26.07
N THR A 229 13.64 5.30 27.36
CA THR A 229 12.54 5.45 28.34
C THR A 229 11.61 6.62 28.04
N ASN A 230 11.98 7.52 27.13
CA ASN A 230 11.22 8.73 26.82
C ASN A 230 10.27 8.54 25.62
N VAL A 231 10.30 7.36 24.98
CA VAL A 231 9.41 7.04 23.86
C VAL A 231 8.16 6.37 24.42
N ASN A 232 7.00 6.95 24.16
CA ASN A 232 5.72 6.36 24.57
C ASN A 232 5.38 5.17 23.67
N THR A 233 5.00 4.06 24.27
CA THR A 233 4.68 2.82 23.53
C THR A 233 3.23 2.42 23.72
N LEU A 234 2.55 2.20 22.59
CA LEU A 234 1.28 1.47 22.54
C LEU A 234 1.49 0.16 21.78
N SER A 235 0.56 -0.76 21.96
CA SER A 235 0.70 -2.09 21.38
C SER A 235 -0.63 -2.63 20.89
N TYR A 236 -0.59 -3.62 20.00
CA TYR A 236 -1.77 -4.36 19.58
C TYR A 236 -1.50 -5.85 19.39
N ARG A 237 -2.56 -6.67 19.41
CA ARG A 237 -2.53 -8.10 19.11
C ARG A 237 -3.88 -8.67 18.69
N LEU A 238 -3.87 -9.75 17.93
CA LEU A 238 -5.00 -10.64 17.65
C LEU A 238 -5.27 -11.60 18.82
N GLY A 239 -5.40 -11.03 20.01
CA GLY A 239 -5.68 -11.77 21.23
C GLY A 239 -6.17 -10.84 22.33
N LYS A 240 -6.34 -11.40 23.53
CA LYS A 240 -6.83 -10.62 24.67
C LYS A 240 -5.89 -9.43 24.96
N PRO A 241 -6.41 -8.19 25.06
CA PRO A 241 -5.62 -7.02 25.44
C PRO A 241 -5.20 -7.05 26.91
N ASP A 242 -4.29 -6.14 27.24
CA ASP A 242 -3.83 -5.76 28.58
C ASP A 242 -3.72 -4.22 28.63
N PHE A 243 -3.16 -3.65 29.69
CA PHE A 243 -2.91 -2.20 29.82
C PHE A 243 -2.13 -1.65 28.63
N SER A 244 -2.60 -0.52 28.06
CA SER A 244 -2.01 0.12 26.88
C SER A 244 -1.94 -0.77 25.61
N VAL A 245 -2.78 -1.81 25.53
CA VAL A 245 -2.84 -2.73 24.39
C VAL A 245 -4.23 -2.72 23.75
N PHE A 246 -4.26 -2.61 22.42
CA PHE A 246 -5.42 -2.92 21.61
C PHE A 246 -5.51 -4.42 21.34
N GLY A 247 -6.70 -5.00 21.44
CA GLY A 247 -6.87 -6.43 21.22
C GLY A 247 -8.31 -6.85 20.98
N LEU A 248 -8.56 -8.13 21.19
CA LEU A 248 -9.85 -8.77 21.04
C LEU A 248 -10.40 -9.27 22.37
N ILE A 249 -11.62 -8.89 22.69
CA ILE A 249 -12.40 -9.48 23.78
C ILE A 249 -13.52 -10.31 23.17
N GLU A 250 -13.58 -11.59 23.54
CA GLU A 250 -14.67 -12.49 23.16
C GLU A 250 -15.68 -12.61 24.30
N GLY A 251 -16.97 -12.60 23.97
CA GLY A 251 -18.03 -12.84 24.93
C GLY A 251 -19.37 -13.07 24.26
N GLN A 252 -20.16 -14.02 24.78
CA GLN A 252 -21.51 -14.35 24.28
C GLN A 252 -21.56 -14.68 22.78
N GLY A 253 -20.49 -15.29 22.23
CA GLY A 253 -20.42 -15.67 20.82
C GLY A 253 -20.02 -14.54 19.86
N GLU A 254 -19.71 -13.35 20.38
CA GLU A 254 -19.27 -12.20 19.59
C GLU A 254 -17.84 -11.78 19.96
N ARG A 255 -17.09 -11.31 18.95
CA ARG A 255 -15.73 -10.77 19.12
C ARG A 255 -15.76 -9.26 18.98
N TRP A 256 -15.06 -8.57 19.86
CA TRP A 256 -15.01 -7.10 19.91
C TRP A 256 -13.57 -6.62 19.76
N LEU A 257 -13.34 -5.62 18.92
CA LEU A 257 -12.17 -4.75 19.04
C LEU A 257 -12.23 -4.05 20.40
N SER A 258 -11.09 -3.95 21.07
CA SER A 258 -11.01 -3.43 22.43
C SER A 258 -9.71 -2.68 22.66
N PHE A 259 -9.74 -1.76 23.61
CA PHE A 259 -8.56 -1.13 24.17
C PHE A 259 -8.56 -1.39 25.67
N GLU A 260 -7.50 -2.02 26.15
CA GLU A 260 -7.45 -2.55 27.52
C GLU A 260 -8.70 -3.39 27.81
N PHE A 261 -9.45 -3.07 28.86
CA PHE A 261 -10.64 -3.83 29.25
C PHE A 261 -11.94 -3.30 28.62
N ASN A 262 -11.87 -2.27 27.78
CA ASN A 262 -13.03 -1.61 27.20
C ASN A 262 -13.33 -2.16 25.80
N LYS A 263 -14.55 -2.68 25.61
CA LYS A 263 -15.07 -3.06 24.29
C LYS A 263 -15.38 -1.81 23.48
N LEU A 264 -14.88 -1.74 22.25
CA LEU A 264 -15.01 -0.56 21.39
C LEU A 264 -15.98 -0.80 20.22
N LEU A 265 -15.74 -1.84 19.43
CA LEU A 265 -16.49 -2.12 18.20
C LEU A 265 -16.63 -3.63 17.99
N PRO A 266 -17.85 -4.15 17.74
CA PRO A 266 -18.01 -5.52 17.29
C PRO A 266 -17.24 -5.77 15.99
N VAL A 267 -16.54 -6.89 15.91
CA VAL A 267 -15.85 -7.29 14.67
C VAL A 267 -16.85 -7.49 13.52
N SER A 268 -18.10 -7.83 13.83
CA SER A 268 -19.21 -7.98 12.88
C SER A 268 -19.53 -6.69 12.12
N GLU A 269 -19.29 -5.51 12.74
CA GLU A 269 -19.50 -4.19 12.13
C GLU A 269 -18.39 -3.78 11.14
N LEU A 270 -17.28 -4.52 11.09
CA LEU A 270 -16.24 -4.27 10.08
C LEU A 270 -16.68 -4.79 8.71
N LYS A 271 -16.59 -3.93 7.69
CA LYS A 271 -16.79 -4.31 6.28
C LYS A 271 -15.62 -5.12 5.73
N ILE A 272 -14.40 -4.78 6.14
CA ILE A 272 -13.21 -5.58 5.84
C ILE A 272 -13.24 -6.89 6.65
N ARG A 273 -13.05 -8.03 5.99
CA ARG A 273 -13.19 -9.36 6.59
C ARG A 273 -11.85 -10.08 6.75
N GLY A 274 -11.79 -11.05 7.66
CA GLY A 274 -10.61 -11.89 7.91
C GLY A 274 -9.71 -11.40 9.06
N SER A 275 -8.95 -12.32 9.66
CA SER A 275 -8.10 -12.06 10.84
C SER A 275 -7.03 -10.99 10.59
N HIS A 276 -6.40 -11.00 9.42
CA HIS A 276 -5.41 -9.99 9.04
C HIS A 276 -6.02 -8.57 8.97
N ASN A 277 -7.27 -8.43 8.54
CA ASN A 277 -7.96 -7.14 8.50
C ASN A 277 -8.40 -6.67 9.90
N ILE A 278 -8.70 -7.60 10.80
CA ILE A 278 -8.87 -7.30 12.23
C ILE A 278 -7.57 -6.76 12.82
N ALA A 279 -6.41 -7.37 12.49
CA ALA A 279 -5.11 -6.86 12.93
C ALA A 279 -4.83 -5.45 12.38
N ASN A 280 -5.17 -5.21 11.11
CA ASN A 280 -5.04 -3.88 10.49
C ASN A 280 -5.92 -2.83 11.17
N ALA A 281 -7.13 -3.20 11.57
CA ALA A 281 -8.03 -2.33 12.32
C ALA A 281 -7.47 -1.99 13.71
N LEU A 282 -6.97 -2.98 14.44
CA LEU A 282 -6.33 -2.78 15.74
C LEU A 282 -5.06 -1.92 15.64
N ALA A 283 -4.23 -2.17 14.63
CA ALA A 283 -3.04 -1.35 14.35
C ALA A 283 -3.44 0.10 14.06
N SER A 284 -4.46 0.31 13.22
CA SER A 284 -4.93 1.66 12.87
C SER A 284 -5.49 2.41 14.08
N LEU A 285 -6.24 1.73 14.96
CA LEU A 285 -6.71 2.30 16.22
C LEU A 285 -5.56 2.67 17.15
N ALA A 286 -4.56 1.79 17.29
CA ALA A 286 -3.39 2.07 18.12
C ALA A 286 -2.60 3.27 17.60
N ILE A 287 -2.42 3.37 16.28
CA ILE A 287 -1.74 4.51 15.63
C ILE A 287 -2.52 5.81 15.80
N GLY A 288 -3.82 5.79 15.51
CA GLY A 288 -4.66 6.98 15.64
C GLY A 288 -4.81 7.43 17.09
N HIS A 289 -4.89 6.49 18.05
CA HIS A 289 -4.91 6.81 19.48
C HIS A 289 -3.58 7.42 19.93
N ALA A 290 -2.44 6.89 19.49
CA ALA A 290 -1.12 7.48 19.74
C ALA A 290 -1.00 8.91 19.18
N ALA A 291 -1.64 9.18 18.04
CA ALA A 291 -1.68 10.50 17.41
C ALA A 291 -2.73 11.45 18.02
N GLY A 292 -3.49 11.00 19.02
CA GLY A 292 -4.49 11.82 19.70
C GLY A 292 -5.83 11.97 18.97
N PHE A 293 -6.16 11.08 18.03
CA PHE A 293 -7.45 11.14 17.34
C PHE A 293 -8.60 10.77 18.28
N PRO A 294 -9.78 11.43 18.17
CA PRO A 294 -10.97 11.06 18.93
C PRO A 294 -11.41 9.63 18.61
N MET A 295 -11.63 8.81 19.64
CA MET A 295 -11.99 7.40 19.47
C MET A 295 -13.26 7.23 18.60
N ASP A 296 -14.30 8.03 18.84
CA ASP A 296 -15.55 7.94 18.08
C ASP A 296 -15.36 8.19 16.58
N ALA A 297 -14.49 9.14 16.21
CA ALA A 297 -14.13 9.39 14.82
C ALA A 297 -13.42 8.18 14.19
N MET A 298 -12.50 7.56 14.93
CA MET A 298 -11.80 6.36 14.47
C MET A 298 -12.73 5.17 14.28
N LEU A 299 -13.66 4.95 15.22
CA LEU A 299 -14.65 3.88 15.12
C LEU A 299 -15.64 4.14 13.98
N GLY A 300 -16.02 5.41 13.74
CA GLY A 300 -16.80 5.80 12.57
C GLY A 300 -16.11 5.46 11.24
N ALA A 301 -14.82 5.79 11.13
CA ALA A 301 -14.01 5.44 9.95
C ALA A 301 -13.90 3.91 9.75
N LEU A 302 -13.73 3.12 10.82
CA LEU A 302 -13.68 1.66 10.72
C LEU A 302 -14.98 1.04 10.18
N ARG A 303 -16.14 1.53 10.64
CA ARG A 303 -17.45 1.06 10.15
C ARG A 303 -17.66 1.36 8.68
N SER A 304 -17.17 2.51 8.21
CA SER A 304 -17.37 2.94 6.83
C SER A 304 -16.35 2.35 5.86
N PHE A 305 -15.14 2.04 6.33
CA PHE A 305 -14.01 1.60 5.50
C PHE A 305 -14.26 0.26 4.80
N GLY A 306 -14.50 0.33 3.49
CA GLY A 306 -14.73 -0.84 2.64
C GLY A 306 -13.47 -1.56 2.15
N GLY A 307 -12.28 -1.15 2.58
CA GLY A 307 -11.01 -1.65 2.03
C GLY A 307 -10.42 -0.74 0.95
N LEU A 308 -9.27 -1.13 0.41
CA LEU A 308 -8.59 -0.37 -0.62
C LEU A 308 -9.30 -0.51 -1.96
N LYS A 309 -9.40 0.60 -2.73
CA LYS A 309 -10.00 0.57 -4.06
C LYS A 309 -9.45 -0.58 -4.91
N HIS A 310 -10.37 -1.35 -5.49
CA HIS A 310 -10.07 -2.48 -6.38
C HIS A 310 -9.29 -3.66 -5.75
N ARG A 311 -9.17 -3.74 -4.42
CA ARG A 311 -8.53 -4.85 -3.70
C ARG A 311 -9.48 -5.44 -2.65
N CYS A 312 -10.25 -6.47 -3.03
CA CYS A 312 -11.36 -7.01 -2.23
C CYS A 312 -12.18 -5.90 -1.54
N GLN A 313 -12.47 -4.82 -2.26
CA GLN A 313 -13.16 -3.66 -1.74
C GLN A 313 -14.64 -3.97 -1.59
N TRP A 314 -15.21 -3.87 -0.39
CA TRP A 314 -16.65 -3.89 -0.20
C TRP A 314 -17.28 -2.67 -0.89
N VAL A 315 -18.28 -2.89 -1.73
CA VAL A 315 -18.96 -1.86 -2.54
C VAL A 315 -20.32 -1.52 -1.95
N SER A 316 -21.20 -2.51 -1.81
CA SER A 316 -22.55 -2.35 -1.30
C SER A 316 -23.10 -3.69 -0.81
N ASP A 317 -24.16 -3.63 -0.02
CA ASP A 317 -25.13 -4.72 0.13
C ASP A 317 -26.41 -4.33 -0.63
N LYS A 318 -26.96 -5.24 -1.44
CA LYS A 318 -28.25 -5.05 -2.14
C LYS A 318 -29.08 -6.31 -1.96
N ALA A 319 -30.23 -6.17 -1.31
CA ALA A 319 -31.15 -7.28 -1.03
C ALA A 319 -30.47 -8.48 -0.33
N GLY A 320 -29.50 -8.24 0.56
CA GLY A 320 -28.79 -9.28 1.29
C GLY A 320 -27.61 -9.90 0.53
N VAL A 321 -27.29 -9.42 -0.68
CA VAL A 321 -26.10 -9.83 -1.44
C VAL A 321 -25.02 -8.77 -1.27
N SER A 322 -23.83 -9.18 -0.86
CA SER A 322 -22.68 -8.29 -0.66
C SER A 322 -21.76 -8.27 -1.90
N TYR A 323 -21.37 -7.09 -2.36
CA TYR A 323 -20.59 -6.91 -3.59
C TYR A 323 -19.15 -6.50 -3.27
N PHE A 324 -18.19 -7.21 -3.84
CA PHE A 324 -16.76 -6.97 -3.65
C PHE A 324 -16.03 -6.71 -4.97
N ASN A 325 -15.25 -5.63 -5.02
CA ASN A 325 -14.41 -5.24 -6.14
C ASN A 325 -12.94 -5.60 -5.87
N ASP A 326 -12.47 -6.65 -6.52
CA ASP A 326 -11.07 -7.07 -6.58
C ASP A 326 -10.52 -6.99 -8.02
N SER A 327 -10.83 -5.91 -8.75
CA SER A 327 -10.37 -5.73 -10.14
C SER A 327 -8.84 -5.80 -10.30
N LYS A 328 -8.07 -5.52 -9.22
CA LYS A 328 -6.61 -5.67 -9.19
C LYS A 328 -6.14 -7.13 -9.20
N GLY A 329 -7.03 -8.10 -9.00
CA GLY A 329 -6.78 -9.54 -9.15
C GLY A 329 -6.54 -9.96 -10.61
N THR A 330 -5.53 -9.39 -11.27
CA THR A 330 -5.25 -9.54 -12.72
C THR A 330 -4.52 -10.84 -13.08
N ASN A 331 -4.45 -11.80 -12.15
CA ASN A 331 -3.85 -13.11 -12.36
C ASN A 331 -4.58 -14.16 -11.51
N VAL A 332 -4.40 -15.43 -11.86
CA VAL A 332 -5.08 -16.57 -11.24
C VAL A 332 -4.81 -16.64 -9.73
N GLY A 333 -3.56 -16.55 -9.31
CA GLY A 333 -3.18 -16.63 -7.89
C GLY A 333 -3.86 -15.56 -7.02
N ALA A 334 -3.98 -14.33 -7.53
CA ALA A 334 -4.69 -13.25 -6.83
C ALA A 334 -6.18 -13.58 -6.65
N THR A 335 -6.81 -14.13 -7.69
CA THR A 335 -8.23 -14.53 -7.62
C THR A 335 -8.47 -15.71 -6.70
N VAL A 336 -7.57 -16.70 -6.69
CA VAL A 336 -7.61 -17.81 -5.71
C VAL A 336 -7.52 -17.26 -4.29
N ALA A 337 -6.59 -16.33 -4.03
CA ALA A 337 -6.46 -15.72 -2.71
C ALA A 337 -7.72 -14.95 -2.29
N ALA A 338 -8.36 -14.21 -3.20
CA ALA A 338 -9.62 -13.51 -2.94
C ALA A 338 -10.77 -14.48 -2.63
N LEU A 339 -10.92 -15.55 -3.42
CA LEU A 339 -11.94 -16.59 -3.21
C LEU A 339 -11.76 -17.29 -1.86
N VAL A 340 -10.53 -17.68 -1.49
CA VAL A 340 -10.26 -18.32 -0.21
C VAL A 340 -10.49 -17.34 0.93
N GLY A 341 -9.95 -16.12 0.83
CA GLY A 341 -10.04 -15.12 1.90
C GLY A 341 -11.48 -14.70 2.22
N LEU A 342 -12.33 -14.51 1.21
CA LEU A 342 -13.76 -14.24 1.42
C LEU A 342 -14.52 -15.52 1.74
N GLY A 343 -14.17 -16.65 1.12
CA GLY A 343 -14.81 -17.95 1.32
C GLY A 343 -14.74 -18.45 2.76
N GLU A 344 -13.64 -18.21 3.47
CA GLU A 344 -13.48 -18.54 4.89
C GLU A 344 -14.37 -17.71 5.84
N THR A 345 -14.97 -16.63 5.33
CA THR A 345 -15.86 -15.75 6.10
C THR A 345 -17.34 -16.15 5.95
N LEU A 346 -17.64 -17.04 5.00
CA LEU A 346 -18.98 -17.52 4.72
C LEU A 346 -19.45 -18.49 5.81
N SER A 347 -20.76 -18.47 6.07
CA SER A 347 -21.41 -19.31 7.06
C SER A 347 -22.64 -20.00 6.47
N GLY A 348 -22.93 -21.22 6.93
CA GLY A 348 -24.08 -21.98 6.46
C GLY A 348 -24.04 -22.27 4.95
N THR A 349 -25.06 -21.81 4.23
CA THR A 349 -25.25 -22.04 2.79
C THR A 349 -24.71 -20.91 1.91
N GLN A 350 -24.08 -19.89 2.50
CA GLN A 350 -23.55 -18.74 1.76
C GLN A 350 -22.44 -19.17 0.79
N LYS A 351 -22.42 -18.55 -0.39
CA LYS A 351 -21.51 -18.84 -1.50
C LYS A 351 -21.07 -17.57 -2.22
N ILE A 352 -20.17 -17.72 -3.18
CA ILE A 352 -19.61 -16.64 -4.01
C ILE A 352 -20.06 -16.82 -5.46
N VAL A 353 -20.62 -15.78 -6.06
CA VAL A 353 -20.74 -15.67 -7.52
C VAL A 353 -19.53 -14.86 -8.02
N LEU A 354 -18.66 -15.51 -8.80
CA LEU A 354 -17.44 -14.89 -9.32
C LEU A 354 -17.74 -14.23 -10.68
N ILE A 355 -17.31 -12.98 -10.86
CA ILE A 355 -17.20 -12.32 -12.17
C ILE A 355 -15.73 -12.35 -12.57
N ALA A 356 -15.39 -13.03 -13.67
CA ALA A 356 -14.01 -13.17 -14.12
C ALA A 356 -13.79 -13.22 -15.64
N GLY A 357 -12.58 -12.90 -16.08
CA GLY A 357 -12.18 -12.89 -17.48
C GLY A 357 -11.55 -11.57 -17.95
N GLY A 358 -11.15 -11.54 -19.21
CA GLY A 358 -10.27 -10.53 -19.81
C GLY A 358 -9.11 -11.17 -20.58
N VAL A 359 -7.95 -10.51 -20.61
CA VAL A 359 -6.72 -11.04 -21.24
C VAL A 359 -5.90 -11.86 -20.25
N GLY A 360 -5.88 -13.18 -20.42
CA GLY A 360 -5.20 -14.16 -19.57
C GLY A 360 -3.69 -14.28 -19.80
N LYS A 361 -3.17 -13.75 -20.92
CA LYS A 361 -1.72 -13.74 -21.23
C LYS A 361 -1.08 -15.15 -21.21
N GLY A 362 -1.82 -16.16 -21.66
CA GLY A 362 -1.36 -17.55 -21.66
C GLY A 362 -1.40 -18.23 -20.29
N ALA A 363 -2.05 -17.63 -19.28
CA ALA A 363 -2.24 -18.27 -17.99
C ALA A 363 -3.10 -19.54 -18.08
N GLU A 364 -2.78 -20.48 -17.21
CA GLU A 364 -3.58 -21.68 -16.99
C GLU A 364 -4.57 -21.45 -15.84
N PHE A 365 -5.86 -21.69 -16.08
CA PHE A 365 -6.94 -21.32 -15.16
C PHE A 365 -7.40 -22.45 -14.22
N PHE A 366 -6.80 -23.65 -14.30
CA PHE A 366 -7.27 -24.84 -13.56
C PHE A 366 -7.24 -24.65 -12.04
N ASP A 367 -6.36 -23.79 -11.52
CA ASP A 367 -6.25 -23.48 -10.09
C ASP A 367 -7.52 -22.80 -9.52
N LEU A 368 -8.39 -22.25 -10.38
CA LEU A 368 -9.68 -21.69 -9.96
C LEU A 368 -10.71 -22.77 -9.61
N ALA A 369 -10.55 -24.00 -10.10
CA ALA A 369 -11.56 -25.04 -9.97
C ALA A 369 -11.80 -25.45 -8.52
N ALA A 370 -10.73 -25.70 -7.75
CA ALA A 370 -10.83 -26.11 -6.35
C ALA A 370 -11.50 -25.07 -5.43
N PRO A 371 -11.08 -23.78 -5.43
CA PRO A 371 -11.75 -22.77 -4.61
C PRO A 371 -13.19 -22.51 -5.06
N LEU A 372 -13.49 -22.53 -6.37
CA LEU A 372 -14.87 -22.39 -6.85
C LEU A 372 -15.74 -23.59 -6.50
N GLN A 373 -15.20 -24.81 -6.48
CA GLN A 373 -15.95 -25.97 -6.01
C GLN A 373 -16.31 -25.84 -4.53
N ARG A 374 -15.41 -25.28 -3.72
CA ARG A 374 -15.62 -25.12 -2.28
C ARG A 374 -16.56 -23.96 -1.95
N PHE A 375 -16.35 -22.81 -2.57
CA PHE A 375 -16.98 -21.53 -2.20
C PHE A 375 -17.94 -20.98 -3.25
N GLY A 376 -17.88 -21.45 -4.49
CA GLY A 376 -18.62 -20.90 -5.62
C GLY A 376 -20.08 -21.34 -5.69
N ARG A 377 -20.94 -20.42 -6.10
CA ARG A 377 -22.31 -20.67 -6.57
C ARG A 377 -22.41 -20.61 -8.08
N GLY A 378 -21.76 -19.61 -8.67
CA GLY A 378 -21.79 -19.36 -10.11
C GLY A 378 -20.54 -18.64 -10.59
N LEU A 379 -20.28 -18.74 -11.89
CA LEU A 379 -19.26 -17.99 -12.61
C LEU A 379 -19.92 -17.18 -13.71
N VAL A 380 -19.79 -15.87 -13.66
CA VAL A 380 -20.09 -14.99 -14.77
C VAL A 380 -18.79 -14.63 -15.47
N TYR A 381 -18.66 -14.96 -16.74
CA TYR A 381 -17.41 -14.78 -17.48
C TYR A 381 -17.55 -13.81 -18.65
N LEU A 382 -16.49 -13.06 -18.94
CA LEU A 382 -16.47 -12.04 -20.00
C LEU A 382 -15.05 -11.82 -20.55
N GLY A 383 -14.94 -11.09 -21.66
CA GLY A 383 -13.66 -10.72 -22.28
C GLY A 383 -13.01 -11.85 -23.09
N GLU A 384 -11.83 -11.55 -23.62
CA GLU A 384 -11.13 -12.36 -24.64
C GLU A 384 -10.93 -13.83 -24.23
N ASP A 385 -10.39 -14.09 -23.03
CA ASP A 385 -10.14 -15.44 -22.51
C ASP A 385 -11.28 -15.97 -21.61
N GLY A 386 -12.46 -15.33 -21.60
CA GLY A 386 -13.57 -15.70 -20.72
C GLY A 386 -14.04 -17.15 -20.90
N GLU A 387 -14.19 -17.61 -22.14
CA GLU A 387 -14.57 -18.99 -22.48
C GLU A 387 -13.51 -20.01 -22.02
N ARG A 388 -12.22 -19.70 -22.22
CA ARG A 388 -11.11 -20.55 -21.78
C ARG A 388 -11.09 -20.67 -20.25
N LEU A 389 -11.31 -19.57 -19.54
CA LEU A 389 -11.41 -19.55 -18.08
C LEU A 389 -12.61 -20.39 -17.61
N ALA A 390 -13.77 -20.21 -18.22
CA ALA A 390 -14.98 -20.96 -17.89
C ALA A 390 -14.81 -22.48 -18.12
N ALA A 391 -14.13 -22.88 -19.18
CA ALA A 391 -13.83 -24.28 -19.48
C ALA A 391 -12.91 -24.93 -18.44
N ALA A 392 -11.99 -24.17 -17.83
CA ALA A 392 -11.09 -24.65 -16.79
C ALA A 392 -11.74 -24.73 -15.39
N CYS A 393 -12.86 -24.02 -15.18
CA CYS A 393 -13.60 -24.06 -13.92
C CYS A 393 -14.49 -25.32 -13.85
N GLY A 394 -14.74 -25.84 -12.64
CA GLY A 394 -15.50 -27.09 -12.41
C GLY A 394 -16.99 -27.04 -12.81
N SER A 395 -17.82 -27.92 -12.24
CA SER A 395 -19.23 -28.15 -12.65
C SER A 395 -20.26 -27.13 -12.11
N LEU A 396 -19.85 -25.92 -11.72
CA LEU A 396 -20.78 -24.88 -11.28
C LEU A 396 -21.52 -24.23 -12.46
N GLU A 397 -22.59 -23.48 -12.17
CA GLU A 397 -23.31 -22.71 -13.19
C GLU A 397 -22.40 -21.62 -13.77
N LYS A 398 -22.39 -21.49 -15.11
CA LYS A 398 -21.51 -20.58 -15.85
C LYS A 398 -22.31 -19.79 -16.86
N VAL A 399 -22.16 -18.47 -16.87
CA VAL A 399 -22.93 -17.58 -17.75
C VAL A 399 -21.99 -16.56 -18.40
N ALA A 400 -22.01 -16.49 -19.73
CA ALA A 400 -21.29 -15.45 -20.47
C ALA A 400 -21.94 -14.08 -20.27
N ALA A 401 -21.15 -13.02 -20.18
CA ALA A 401 -21.60 -11.63 -20.13
C ALA A 401 -20.92 -10.78 -21.22
N LEU A 402 -21.65 -9.79 -21.73
CA LEU A 402 -21.21 -8.93 -22.83
C LEU A 402 -20.60 -7.60 -22.35
N SER A 403 -20.92 -7.19 -21.12
CA SER A 403 -20.45 -5.93 -20.52
C SER A 403 -20.38 -6.09 -19.00
N MET A 404 -19.76 -5.12 -18.31
CA MET A 404 -19.73 -5.13 -16.84
C MET A 404 -21.14 -5.02 -16.23
N SER A 405 -22.02 -4.17 -16.79
CA SER A 405 -23.40 -4.06 -16.32
C SER A 405 -24.20 -5.36 -16.50
N ASP A 406 -24.03 -6.01 -17.65
CA ASP A 406 -24.62 -7.34 -17.92
C ASP A 406 -24.04 -8.40 -16.97
N ALA A 407 -22.73 -8.36 -16.69
CA ALA A 407 -22.08 -9.29 -15.78
C ALA A 407 -22.61 -9.14 -14.34
N VAL A 408 -22.77 -7.90 -13.86
CA VAL A 408 -23.33 -7.62 -12.54
C VAL A 408 -24.79 -8.05 -12.45
N ALA A 409 -25.62 -7.78 -13.47
CA ALA A 409 -27.02 -8.21 -13.50
C ALA A 409 -27.14 -9.74 -13.46
N LYS A 410 -26.36 -10.45 -14.28
CA LYS A 410 -26.31 -11.92 -14.30
C LYS A 410 -25.81 -12.48 -12.96
N ALA A 411 -24.74 -11.90 -12.41
CA ALA A 411 -24.20 -12.36 -11.12
C ALA A 411 -25.23 -12.18 -9.99
N THR A 412 -25.98 -11.07 -10.01
CA THR A 412 -27.07 -10.81 -9.06
C THR A 412 -28.19 -11.83 -9.19
N SER A 413 -28.56 -12.22 -10.41
CA SER A 413 -29.60 -13.24 -10.64
C SER A 413 -29.19 -14.65 -10.18
N LEU A 414 -27.89 -14.94 -10.14
CA LEU A 414 -27.35 -16.20 -9.64
C LEU A 414 -27.18 -16.21 -8.12
N ALA A 415 -27.13 -15.04 -7.48
CA ALA A 415 -26.88 -14.92 -6.05
C ALA A 415 -28.16 -15.12 -5.23
N GLU A 416 -28.02 -15.72 -4.06
CA GLU A 416 -29.06 -15.78 -3.04
C GLU A 416 -28.76 -14.81 -1.89
N SER A 417 -29.78 -14.48 -1.10
CA SER A 417 -29.59 -13.68 0.12
C SER A 417 -28.54 -14.31 1.03
N GLY A 418 -27.54 -13.52 1.40
CA GLY A 418 -26.37 -13.92 2.19
C GLY A 418 -25.12 -14.22 1.34
N ASP A 419 -25.24 -14.33 0.02
CA ASP A 419 -24.10 -14.58 -0.86
C ASP A 419 -23.24 -13.34 -1.11
N ILE A 420 -22.09 -13.59 -1.72
CA ILE A 420 -21.16 -12.58 -2.20
C ILE A 420 -21.12 -12.58 -3.72
N VAL A 421 -21.19 -11.40 -4.34
CA VAL A 421 -20.77 -11.19 -5.74
C VAL A 421 -19.35 -10.60 -5.73
N LEU A 422 -18.40 -11.30 -6.35
CA LEU A 422 -17.00 -10.92 -6.38
C LEU A 422 -16.54 -10.63 -7.81
N LEU A 423 -16.13 -9.41 -8.11
CA LEU A 423 -15.28 -9.14 -9.27
C LEU A 423 -13.84 -9.50 -8.90
N SER A 424 -13.33 -10.63 -9.39
CA SER A 424 -11.92 -10.99 -9.27
C SER A 424 -11.47 -11.67 -10.57
N PRO A 425 -10.86 -10.91 -11.49
CA PRO A 425 -10.93 -11.26 -12.90
C PRO A 425 -10.00 -12.36 -13.38
N ALA A 426 -8.97 -12.71 -12.61
CA ALA A 426 -7.87 -13.59 -13.00
C ALA A 426 -7.08 -13.17 -14.26
N CYS A 427 -7.49 -12.09 -14.92
CA CYS A 427 -7.00 -11.60 -16.20
C CYS A 427 -6.72 -10.09 -16.17
N ALA A 428 -5.82 -9.66 -17.06
CA ALA A 428 -5.67 -8.23 -17.38
C ALA A 428 -6.93 -7.70 -18.08
N SER A 429 -7.10 -6.37 -18.11
CA SER A 429 -8.36 -5.72 -18.53
C SER A 429 -8.31 -5.08 -19.92
N PHE A 430 -7.20 -5.19 -20.64
CA PHE A 430 -6.87 -4.33 -21.79
C PHE A 430 -7.69 -4.61 -23.06
N ASP A 431 -8.44 -5.71 -23.08
CA ASP A 431 -9.40 -6.04 -24.13
C ASP A 431 -10.66 -5.17 -24.06
N MET A 432 -11.10 -4.80 -22.86
CA MET A 432 -12.36 -4.07 -22.64
C MET A 432 -12.18 -2.70 -21.95
N PHE A 433 -11.04 -2.46 -21.30
CA PHE A 433 -10.80 -1.28 -20.46
C PHE A 433 -9.37 -0.76 -20.58
N SER A 434 -9.16 0.53 -20.34
CA SER A 434 -7.83 1.16 -20.31
C SER A 434 -6.91 0.65 -19.19
N GLY A 435 -7.47 -0.02 -18.19
CA GLY A 435 -6.72 -0.62 -17.09
C GLY A 435 -7.65 -1.17 -16.00
N PHE A 436 -7.08 -1.89 -15.04
CA PHE A 436 -7.86 -2.46 -13.94
C PHE A 436 -8.65 -1.43 -13.11
N PRO A 437 -8.20 -0.16 -12.92
CA PRO A 437 -9.00 0.84 -12.22
C PRO A 437 -10.31 1.12 -12.97
N ALA A 438 -10.23 1.37 -14.28
CA ALA A 438 -11.42 1.62 -15.12
C ALA A 438 -12.41 0.44 -15.10
N ARG A 439 -11.91 -0.81 -15.13
CA ARG A 439 -12.76 -2.01 -14.96
C ARG A 439 -13.42 -2.05 -13.57
N GLY A 440 -12.66 -1.70 -12.53
CA GLY A 440 -13.15 -1.69 -11.17
C GLY A 440 -14.18 -0.59 -10.91
N ASP A 441 -13.99 0.59 -11.50
CA ASP A 441 -14.96 1.69 -11.44
C ASP A 441 -16.25 1.33 -12.17
N ALA A 442 -16.15 0.72 -13.37
CA ALA A 442 -17.31 0.22 -14.11
C ALA A 442 -18.13 -0.80 -13.32
N PHE A 443 -17.49 -1.64 -12.51
CA PHE A 443 -18.18 -2.57 -11.61
C PHE A 443 -18.91 -1.85 -10.47
N VAL A 444 -18.26 -0.85 -9.85
CA VAL A 444 -18.88 -0.05 -8.79
C VAL A 444 -20.10 0.69 -9.32
N ASP A 445 -19.99 1.30 -10.51
CA ASP A 445 -21.10 2.01 -11.17
C ASP A 445 -22.25 1.07 -11.53
N ALA A 446 -21.93 -0.13 -12.03
CA ALA A 446 -22.92 -1.16 -12.36
C ALA A 446 -23.66 -1.65 -11.10
N VAL A 447 -22.95 -1.90 -10.00
CA VAL A 447 -23.57 -2.28 -8.71
C VAL A 447 -24.41 -1.13 -8.13
N GLY A 448 -23.96 0.12 -8.30
CA GLY A 448 -24.72 1.30 -7.90
C GLY A 448 -26.07 1.43 -8.62
N SER A 449 -26.14 0.93 -9.87
CA SER A 449 -27.30 1.00 -10.76
C SER A 449 -28.29 -0.17 -10.63
N LEU A 450 -27.98 -1.17 -9.79
CA LEU A 450 -28.93 -2.20 -9.34
C LEU A 450 -29.97 -1.60 -8.39
#